data_AF-A0A3M1TG89-F1
#
_entry.id   AF-A0A3M1TG89-F1
#
_cell.length_a   1.000
_cell.length_b   1.000
_cell.length_c   1.000
_cell.angle_alpha   90.00
_cell.angle_beta   90.00
_cell.angle_gamma   90.00
#
_symmetry.space_group_name_H-M   'P 1'
#
loop_
_entity.id
_entity.type
_entity.pdbx_description
1 polymer ?
#
loop_
_entity_poly.entity_id
_entity_poly.type
_entity_poly.pdbx_seq_one_letter_code
_entity_poly.pdbx_strand_id
1 'polypeptide(L)'
;MGRGDQIYVMRERMALQGVYEHHGIDCGDGTVIHYRKPSETIERTSMETFTRGGKIYICHHEVCYIAETVVMRAESRLGERKYNLLYNNCEHFATWCKTGTSYSTQSTNFIPIIKHLNPDALSDPIENAILDAKPKDSSILLNEALAEIKVAWNDIQPQYNQAVRDLNEWQRVAELALRKNREDLAREALYKKLNYKQKAIELKSHLDKLAQMTETLLKDAKVL
;
A
#
# COMPACT_ATOMS: atom_id res chain seq x y z
N MET A 1 -17.56 -8.41 -19.10
CA MET A 1 -17.27 -8.72 -17.70
C MET A 1 -17.99 -10.00 -17.38
N GLY A 2 -17.31 -10.94 -16.73
CA GLY A 2 -17.85 -12.24 -16.35
C GLY A 2 -17.43 -12.64 -14.94
N ARG A 3 -18.13 -13.65 -14.41
CA ARG A 3 -17.86 -14.24 -13.10
C ARG A 3 -16.36 -14.51 -12.90
N GLY A 4 -15.82 -14.05 -11.77
CA GLY A 4 -14.43 -14.22 -11.39
C GLY A 4 -13.47 -13.22 -12.01
N ASP A 5 -13.94 -12.20 -12.74
CA ASP A 5 -13.09 -11.10 -13.20
C ASP A 5 -12.66 -10.19 -12.04
N GLN A 6 -11.39 -9.77 -12.08
CA GLN A 6 -10.94 -8.63 -11.28
C GLN A 6 -11.32 -7.37 -12.04
N ILE A 7 -12.05 -6.50 -11.35
CA ILE A 7 -12.54 -5.24 -11.89
C ILE A 7 -12.14 -4.08 -11.00
N TYR A 8 -12.05 -2.90 -11.60
CA TYR A 8 -11.84 -1.68 -10.86
C TYR A 8 -12.67 -0.51 -11.40
N VAL A 9 -12.91 0.45 -10.53
CA VAL A 9 -13.52 1.75 -10.86
C VAL A 9 -12.64 2.87 -10.33
N MET A 10 -12.59 3.98 -11.06
CA MET A 10 -11.94 5.20 -10.56
C MET A 10 -12.86 5.85 -9.54
N ARG A 11 -12.37 6.05 -8.32
CA ARG A 11 -13.11 6.75 -7.26
C ARG A 11 -12.35 7.98 -6.80
N GLU A 12 -13.10 9.02 -6.49
CA GLU A 12 -12.56 10.21 -5.86
C GLU A 12 -12.12 9.89 -4.43
N ARG A 13 -10.93 10.36 -4.08
CA ARG A 13 -10.42 10.34 -2.72
C ARG A 13 -10.80 11.66 -2.07
N MET A 14 -11.92 11.67 -1.34
CA MET A 14 -12.55 12.88 -0.79
C MET A 14 -11.60 13.76 0.04
N ALA A 15 -10.52 13.22 0.60
CA ALA A 15 -9.58 13.96 1.44
C ALA A 15 -8.36 14.57 0.69
N LEU A 16 -8.07 14.20 -0.56
CA LEU A 16 -6.76 14.45 -1.18
C LEU A 16 -6.83 14.69 -2.71
N GLN A 17 -7.86 15.41 -3.23
CA GLN A 17 -8.09 15.71 -4.67
C GLN A 17 -7.30 14.81 -5.62
N GLY A 18 -7.79 13.58 -5.76
CA GLY A 18 -7.15 12.57 -6.57
C GLY A 18 -8.10 11.41 -6.78
N VAL A 19 -7.88 10.68 -7.87
CA VAL A 19 -8.61 9.46 -8.15
C VAL A 19 -7.77 8.26 -7.72
N TYR A 20 -8.42 7.25 -7.16
CA TYR A 20 -7.79 5.96 -6.89
C TYR A 20 -8.59 4.84 -7.55
N GLU A 21 -7.91 3.76 -7.88
CA GLU A 21 -8.55 2.56 -8.37
C GLU A 21 -9.13 1.77 -7.19
N HIS A 22 -10.43 1.53 -7.23
CA HIS A 22 -11.10 0.68 -6.28
C HIS A 22 -11.40 -0.67 -6.90
N HIS A 23 -10.70 -1.71 -6.44
CA HIS A 23 -10.71 -3.05 -7.02
C HIS A 23 -11.72 -3.98 -6.34
N GLY A 24 -12.20 -4.99 -7.07
CA GLY A 24 -13.11 -6.02 -6.57
C GLY A 24 -13.17 -7.24 -7.48
N ILE A 25 -13.85 -8.29 -7.02
CA ILE A 25 -14.12 -9.51 -7.79
C ILE A 25 -15.59 -9.56 -8.18
N ASP A 26 -15.88 -9.59 -9.49
CA ASP A 26 -17.23 -9.81 -10.01
C ASP A 26 -17.68 -11.25 -9.71
N CYS A 27 -18.81 -11.40 -9.02
CA CYS A 27 -19.36 -12.72 -8.69
C CYS A 27 -20.24 -13.28 -9.81
N GLY A 28 -20.54 -12.50 -10.86
CA GLY A 28 -21.33 -12.91 -12.02
C GLY A 28 -22.85 -12.91 -11.80
N ASP A 29 -23.30 -12.50 -10.62
CA ASP A 29 -24.70 -12.43 -10.21
C ASP A 29 -25.15 -10.97 -9.95
N GLY A 30 -24.40 -10.00 -10.50
CA GLY A 30 -24.63 -8.58 -10.26
C GLY A 30 -24.07 -8.07 -8.93
N THR A 31 -23.29 -8.90 -8.21
CA THR A 31 -22.60 -8.50 -6.98
C THR A 31 -21.09 -8.53 -7.12
N VAL A 32 -20.42 -7.79 -6.25
CA VAL A 32 -18.95 -7.67 -6.20
C VAL A 32 -18.49 -7.92 -4.78
N ILE A 33 -17.46 -8.75 -4.61
CA ILE A 33 -16.75 -8.87 -3.33
C ILE A 33 -15.53 -7.95 -3.36
N HIS A 34 -15.44 -7.06 -2.38
CA HIS A 34 -14.35 -6.10 -2.27
C HIS A 34 -14.17 -5.62 -0.83
N TYR A 35 -13.04 -4.97 -0.55
CA TYR A 35 -12.91 -4.17 0.67
C TYR A 35 -13.86 -2.98 0.59
N ARG A 36 -14.87 -2.91 1.46
CA ARG A 36 -15.82 -1.80 1.46
C ARG A 36 -15.26 -0.61 2.23
N LYS A 37 -15.29 0.56 1.60
CA LYS A 37 -15.01 1.83 2.26
C LYS A 37 -16.32 2.52 2.65
N PRO A 38 -16.51 3.00 3.90
CA PRO A 38 -15.50 3.17 4.96
C PRO A 38 -15.48 2.04 6.01
N SER A 39 -16.23 0.94 5.85
CA SER A 39 -16.28 -0.12 6.87
C SER A 39 -14.99 -0.94 6.98
N GLU A 40 -14.09 -0.81 6.01
CA GLU A 40 -12.79 -1.47 5.91
C GLU A 40 -12.86 -2.98 6.15
N THR A 41 -13.95 -3.56 5.66
CA THR A 41 -14.31 -4.96 5.78
C THR A 41 -14.49 -5.55 4.39
N ILE A 42 -14.02 -6.77 4.15
CA ILE A 42 -14.34 -7.47 2.92
C ILE A 42 -15.83 -7.83 2.94
N GLU A 43 -16.57 -7.26 2.00
CA GLU A 43 -18.02 -7.41 1.92
C GLU A 43 -18.43 -7.73 0.49
N ARG A 44 -19.56 -8.43 0.35
CA ARG A 44 -20.26 -8.60 -0.92
C ARG A 44 -21.30 -7.48 -1.03
N THR A 45 -21.23 -6.68 -2.07
CA THR A 45 -22.18 -5.59 -2.32
C THR A 45 -22.75 -5.66 -3.73
N SER A 46 -23.82 -4.90 -4.01
CA SER A 46 -24.32 -4.78 -5.38
C SER A 46 -23.31 -4.09 -6.29
N MET A 47 -23.36 -4.39 -7.60
CA MET A 47 -22.55 -3.69 -8.60
C MET A 47 -22.74 -2.17 -8.52
N GLU A 48 -23.96 -1.70 -8.32
CA GLU A 48 -24.27 -0.27 -8.14
C GLU A 48 -23.52 0.34 -6.94
N THR A 49 -23.50 -0.36 -5.80
CA THR A 49 -22.76 0.07 -4.60
C THR A 49 -21.25 0.11 -4.86
N PHE A 50 -20.75 -0.84 -5.64
CA PHE A 50 -19.34 -0.91 -6.02
C PHE A 50 -18.95 0.17 -7.04
N THR A 51 -19.79 0.50 -8.01
CA THR A 51 -19.43 1.49 -9.04
C THR A 51 -19.66 2.91 -8.60
N ARG A 52 -20.71 3.18 -7.80
CA ARG A 52 -21.21 4.54 -7.52
C ARG A 52 -21.40 5.36 -8.81
N GLY A 53 -21.87 4.70 -9.87
CA GLY A 53 -22.03 5.31 -11.20
C GLY A 53 -20.74 5.46 -12.02
N GLY A 54 -19.58 5.08 -11.47
CA GLY A 54 -18.31 5.10 -12.18
C GLY A 54 -18.18 4.02 -13.27
N LYS A 55 -17.34 4.30 -14.28
CA LYS A 55 -17.03 3.35 -15.36
C LYS A 55 -16.21 2.17 -14.82
N ILE A 56 -16.61 0.95 -15.20
CA ILE A 56 -15.92 -0.29 -14.86
C ILE A 56 -14.80 -0.58 -15.86
N TYR A 57 -13.67 -1.02 -15.33
CA TYR A 57 -12.52 -1.52 -16.08
C TYR A 57 -12.18 -2.94 -15.61
N ILE A 58 -11.62 -3.75 -16.51
CA ILE A 58 -11.25 -5.15 -16.24
C ILE A 58 -9.72 -5.24 -16.20
N CYS A 59 -9.17 -5.90 -15.17
CA CYS A 59 -7.75 -6.21 -15.10
C CYS A 59 -7.43 -7.52 -15.81
N HIS A 60 -6.51 -7.47 -16.78
CA HIS A 60 -6.05 -8.65 -17.50
C HIS A 60 -4.81 -9.25 -16.84
N HIS A 61 -4.82 -10.58 -16.68
CA HIS A 61 -3.72 -11.36 -16.10
C HIS A 61 -3.36 -12.50 -17.06
N GLU A 62 -2.06 -12.77 -17.24
CA GLU A 62 -1.58 -13.84 -18.14
C GLU A 62 -1.94 -15.24 -17.62
N VAL A 63 -1.84 -15.42 -16.29
CA VAL A 63 -2.13 -16.69 -15.61
C VAL A 63 -3.11 -16.42 -14.48
N CYS A 64 -4.27 -17.05 -14.52
CA CYS A 64 -5.31 -16.88 -13.51
C CYS A 64 -6.03 -18.18 -13.19
N TYR A 65 -6.63 -18.25 -12.00
CA TYR A 65 -7.53 -19.32 -11.63
C TYR A 65 -8.86 -19.22 -12.41
N ILE A 66 -9.52 -20.37 -12.53
CA ILE A 66 -10.89 -20.44 -13.05
C ILE A 66 -11.86 -19.64 -12.17
N ALA A 67 -12.92 -19.13 -12.78
CA ALA A 67 -13.92 -18.26 -12.16
C ALA A 67 -14.43 -18.77 -10.81
N GLU A 68 -14.72 -20.07 -10.70
CA GLU A 68 -15.21 -20.70 -9.48
C GLU A 68 -14.20 -20.59 -8.32
N THR A 69 -12.94 -20.92 -8.59
CA THR A 69 -11.85 -20.81 -7.61
C THR A 69 -11.63 -19.36 -7.18
N VAL A 70 -11.71 -18.40 -8.10
CA VAL A 70 -11.55 -16.97 -7.78
C VAL A 70 -12.65 -16.50 -6.83
N VAL A 71 -13.92 -16.82 -7.12
CA VAL A 71 -15.06 -16.44 -6.27
C VAL A 71 -14.98 -17.14 -4.91
N MET A 72 -14.67 -18.44 -4.87
CA MET A 72 -14.51 -19.18 -3.61
C MET A 72 -13.43 -18.55 -2.71
N ARG A 73 -12.31 -18.10 -3.29
CA ARG A 73 -11.24 -17.40 -2.57
C ARG A 73 -11.70 -16.03 -2.07
N ALA A 74 -12.48 -15.30 -2.86
CA ALA A 74 -13.03 -14.02 -2.44
C ALA A 74 -14.01 -14.19 -1.26
N GLU A 75 -14.90 -15.19 -1.34
CA GLU A 75 -15.86 -15.54 -0.30
C GLU A 75 -15.18 -15.99 1.00
N SER A 76 -14.06 -16.73 0.90
CA SER A 76 -13.33 -17.23 2.08
C SER A 76 -12.74 -16.13 2.97
N ARG A 77 -12.72 -14.87 2.51
CA ARG A 77 -12.22 -13.72 3.27
C ARG A 77 -13.31 -12.71 3.63
N LEU A 78 -14.59 -13.01 3.39
CA LEU A 78 -15.70 -12.16 3.82
C LEU A 78 -15.63 -11.89 5.33
N GLY A 79 -15.88 -10.63 5.72
CA GLY A 79 -15.82 -10.19 7.12
C GLY A 79 -14.40 -9.91 7.63
N GLU A 80 -13.35 -10.11 6.82
CA GLU A 80 -11.99 -9.79 7.24
C GLU A 80 -11.79 -8.27 7.41
N ARG A 81 -11.28 -7.86 8.58
CA ARG A 81 -11.03 -6.47 8.99
C ARG A 81 -9.55 -6.14 9.22
N LYS A 82 -8.64 -6.89 8.58
CA LYS A 82 -7.20 -6.65 8.70
C LYS A 82 -6.82 -5.43 7.86
N TYR A 83 -6.89 -4.25 8.47
CA TYR A 83 -6.67 -3.00 7.75
C TYR A 83 -5.37 -2.31 8.14
N ASN A 84 -4.66 -1.86 7.10
CA ASN A 84 -3.72 -0.75 7.12
C ASN A 84 -4.19 0.24 6.02
N LEU A 85 -4.40 1.50 6.40
CA LEU A 85 -5.17 2.54 5.66
C LEU A 85 -4.70 2.91 4.24
N LEU A 86 -3.56 2.38 3.78
CA LEU A 86 -2.78 2.95 2.66
C LEU A 86 -2.28 1.94 1.59
N TYR A 87 -2.71 0.67 1.57
CA TYR A 87 -1.94 -0.40 0.89
C TYR A 87 -2.60 -1.16 -0.26
N ASN A 88 -3.40 -0.53 -1.13
CA ASN A 88 -3.99 -1.25 -2.28
C ASN A 88 -4.69 -2.56 -1.84
N ASN A 89 -5.28 -2.60 -0.64
CA ASN A 89 -5.80 -3.85 -0.06
C ASN A 89 -6.87 -4.48 -0.95
N CYS A 90 -7.68 -3.65 -1.62
CA CYS A 90 -8.66 -4.10 -2.61
C CYS A 90 -8.01 -4.73 -3.85
N GLU A 91 -6.92 -4.16 -4.36
CA GLU A 91 -6.17 -4.70 -5.50
C GLU A 91 -5.42 -5.96 -5.08
N HIS A 92 -4.68 -5.94 -3.97
CA HIS A 92 -3.98 -7.11 -3.45
C HIS A 92 -4.94 -8.26 -3.15
N PHE A 93 -6.09 -7.96 -2.57
CA PHE A 93 -7.14 -8.94 -2.37
C PHE A 93 -7.64 -9.51 -3.71
N ALA A 94 -8.00 -8.65 -4.67
CA ALA A 94 -8.53 -9.09 -5.95
C ALA A 94 -7.48 -9.88 -6.76
N THR A 95 -6.24 -9.41 -6.81
CA THR A 95 -5.11 -10.11 -7.43
C THR A 95 -4.87 -11.45 -6.74
N TRP A 96 -4.79 -11.51 -5.40
CA TRP A 96 -4.66 -12.79 -4.68
C TRP A 96 -5.82 -13.74 -4.99
N CYS A 97 -7.05 -13.26 -5.10
CA CYS A 97 -8.18 -14.09 -5.52
C CYS A 97 -7.96 -14.62 -6.95
N LYS A 98 -7.53 -13.76 -7.88
CA LYS A 98 -7.40 -14.06 -9.30
C LYS A 98 -6.22 -14.96 -9.65
N THR A 99 -5.07 -14.78 -9.01
CA THR A 99 -3.79 -15.42 -9.42
C THR A 99 -3.20 -16.34 -8.37
N GLY A 100 -3.64 -16.25 -7.11
CA GLY A 100 -3.03 -17.02 -6.01
C GLY A 100 -1.77 -16.40 -5.43
N THR A 101 -1.17 -15.44 -6.12
CA THR A 101 0.01 -14.74 -5.68
C THR A 101 -0.39 -13.63 -4.72
N SER A 102 -0.25 -13.89 -3.42
CA SER A 102 0.07 -12.80 -2.49
C SER A 102 1.56 -12.51 -2.72
N TYR A 103 1.88 -11.36 -3.31
CA TYR A 103 3.26 -10.87 -3.55
C TYR A 103 4.32 -11.60 -2.69
N SER A 104 5.01 -12.58 -3.29
CA SER A 104 6.09 -13.32 -2.64
C SER A 104 7.35 -13.28 -3.51
N THR A 105 7.91 -12.09 -3.64
CA THR A 105 9.34 -11.90 -3.89
C THR A 105 9.79 -10.81 -2.93
N GLN A 106 10.26 -11.26 -1.77
CA GLN A 106 10.96 -10.48 -0.74
C GLN A 106 10.11 -9.42 -0.01
N SER A 107 10.42 -9.25 1.27
CA SER A 107 9.74 -8.33 2.18
C SER A 107 9.74 -6.89 1.66
N THR A 108 8.63 -6.49 1.03
CA THR A 108 8.22 -5.10 0.82
C THR A 108 6.69 -5.09 0.64
N ASN A 109 5.97 -5.37 1.73
CA ASN A 109 4.81 -4.52 1.99
C ASN A 109 5.39 -3.12 2.00
N PHE A 110 5.02 -2.28 1.05
CA PHE A 110 5.16 -0.81 1.00
C PHE A 110 5.44 -0.32 -0.44
N ILE A 111 4.55 0.54 -0.93
CA ILE A 111 4.80 1.68 -1.87
C ILE A 111 4.32 1.51 -3.33
N PRO A 112 3.00 1.64 -3.55
CA PRO A 112 2.47 2.26 -4.76
C PRO A 112 2.18 3.76 -4.57
N ILE A 113 1.67 4.16 -3.40
CA ILE A 113 1.28 5.56 -3.11
C ILE A 113 2.48 6.51 -3.16
N ILE A 114 3.61 6.13 -2.54
CA ILE A 114 4.81 6.97 -2.48
C ILE A 114 5.58 7.03 -3.82
N LYS A 115 5.26 6.16 -4.79
CA LYS A 115 5.78 6.26 -6.16
C LYS A 115 5.03 7.31 -6.99
N HIS A 116 3.78 7.62 -6.64
CA HIS A 116 2.89 8.46 -7.45
C HIS A 116 2.41 9.74 -6.75
N LEU A 117 2.59 9.89 -5.44
CA LEU A 117 2.32 11.16 -4.76
C LEU A 117 3.50 12.12 -4.90
N ASN A 118 3.22 13.28 -5.49
CA ASN A 118 4.09 14.43 -5.45
C ASN A 118 3.81 15.21 -4.15
N PRO A 119 4.76 15.31 -3.21
CA PRO A 119 4.60 16.07 -1.97
C PRO A 119 4.25 17.55 -2.21
N ASP A 120 4.72 18.11 -3.34
CA ASP A 120 4.47 19.49 -3.73
C ASP A 120 3.04 19.70 -4.27
N ALA A 121 2.32 18.62 -4.58
CA ALA A 121 0.94 18.64 -5.08
C ALA A 121 -0.09 18.27 -3.99
N LEU A 122 0.33 18.17 -2.72
CA LEU A 122 -0.55 17.87 -1.59
C LEU A 122 -1.16 19.13 -0.96
N SER A 123 -0.58 20.30 -1.16
CA SER A 123 -1.07 21.58 -0.62
C SER A 123 -2.45 21.94 -1.16
N ASP A 124 -2.60 21.96 -2.48
CA ASP A 124 -3.82 22.44 -3.14
C ASP A 124 -5.04 21.54 -2.88
N PRO A 125 -4.91 20.20 -2.86
CA PRO A 125 -5.97 19.29 -2.48
C PRO A 125 -6.50 19.47 -1.06
N ILE A 126 -5.59 19.73 -0.13
CA ILE A 126 -5.89 19.86 1.30
C ILE A 126 -6.54 21.21 1.54
N GLU A 127 -5.99 22.28 0.95
CA GLU A 127 -6.57 23.62 0.98
C GLU A 127 -8.01 23.61 0.46
N ASN A 128 -8.27 22.96 -0.67
CA ASN A 128 -9.62 22.83 -1.23
C ASN A 128 -10.55 21.96 -0.36
N ALA A 129 -10.07 20.85 0.20
CA ALA A 129 -10.87 20.02 1.11
C ALA A 129 -11.21 20.73 2.43
N ILE A 130 -10.33 21.63 2.89
CA ILE A 130 -10.55 22.48 4.07
C ILE A 130 -11.55 23.60 3.76
N LEU A 131 -11.49 24.19 2.58
CA LEU A 131 -12.41 25.25 2.15
C LEU A 131 -13.87 24.79 2.12
N ASP A 132 -14.13 23.53 1.75
CA ASP A 132 -15.47 22.92 1.72
C ASP A 132 -15.92 22.33 3.08
N ALA A 133 -15.00 22.13 4.03
CA ALA A 133 -15.27 21.51 5.32
C ALA A 133 -15.53 22.55 6.43
N LYS A 134 -16.43 22.23 7.37
CA LYS A 134 -16.56 23.07 8.58
C LYS A 134 -15.27 22.97 9.41
N PRO A 135 -14.89 24.01 10.18
CA PRO A 135 -13.61 24.03 10.92
C PRO A 135 -13.36 22.82 11.84
N LYS A 136 -14.42 22.21 12.39
CA LYS A 136 -14.33 20.97 13.18
C LYS A 136 -13.95 19.76 12.33
N ASP A 137 -14.48 19.65 11.12
CA ASP A 137 -14.27 18.53 10.21
C ASP A 137 -12.84 18.55 9.64
N SER A 138 -12.28 19.74 9.39
CA SER A 138 -10.89 19.91 8.93
C SER A 138 -9.87 19.39 9.95
N SER A 139 -10.11 19.63 11.25
CA SER A 139 -9.24 19.11 12.32
C SER A 139 -9.32 17.58 12.48
N ILE A 140 -10.47 16.99 12.18
CA ILE A 140 -10.65 15.53 12.21
C ILE A 140 -9.88 14.90 11.06
N LEU A 141 -10.03 15.42 9.84
CA LEU A 141 -9.33 14.94 8.64
C LEU A 141 -7.80 15.00 8.79
N LEU A 142 -7.29 16.09 9.37
CA LEU A 142 -5.86 16.23 9.66
C LEU A 142 -5.36 15.16 10.65
N ASN A 143 -6.11 14.93 11.74
CA ASN A 143 -5.74 13.94 12.75
C ASN A 143 -5.76 12.51 12.18
N GLU A 144 -6.71 12.20 11.31
CA GLU A 144 -6.78 10.92 10.59
C GLU A 144 -5.56 10.74 9.68
N ALA A 145 -5.23 11.74 8.85
CA ALA A 145 -4.05 11.68 7.98
C ALA A 145 -2.73 11.51 8.75
N LEU A 146 -2.57 12.22 9.88
CA LEU A 146 -1.40 12.08 10.74
C LEU A 146 -1.33 10.70 11.41
N ALA A 147 -2.48 10.13 11.81
CA ALA A 147 -2.54 8.79 12.37
C ALA A 147 -2.09 7.72 11.35
N GLU A 148 -2.46 7.88 10.08
CA GLU A 148 -2.04 6.99 9.00
C GLU A 148 -0.53 7.05 8.75
N ILE A 149 0.03 8.26 8.67
CA ILE A 149 1.47 8.45 8.51
C ILE A 149 2.22 7.83 9.69
N LYS A 150 1.71 7.97 10.92
CA LYS A 150 2.29 7.37 12.11
C LYS A 150 2.28 5.84 12.06
N VAL A 151 1.20 5.22 11.60
CA VAL A 151 1.14 3.75 11.40
C VAL A 151 2.20 3.33 10.38
N ALA A 152 2.33 4.07 9.27
CA ALA A 152 3.31 3.78 8.25
C ALA A 152 4.75 3.89 8.77
N TRP A 153 5.04 4.97 9.50
CA TRP A 153 6.33 5.19 10.14
C TRP A 153 6.70 4.04 11.09
N ASN A 154 5.74 3.59 11.91
CA ASN A 154 5.95 2.51 12.87
C ASN A 154 6.23 1.15 12.21
N ASP A 155 5.84 0.94 10.95
CA ASP A 155 6.17 -0.27 10.20
C ASP A 155 7.53 -0.17 9.47
N ILE A 156 7.83 0.98 8.84
CA ILE A 156 9.07 1.15 8.06
C ILE A 156 10.28 1.32 8.97
N GLN A 157 10.17 2.13 10.04
CA GLN A 157 11.32 2.51 10.88
C GLN A 157 12.04 1.29 11.48
N PRO A 158 11.34 0.27 12.03
CA PRO A 158 12.00 -0.95 12.51
C PRO A 158 12.70 -1.72 11.39
N GLN A 159 12.11 -1.79 10.20
CA GLN A 159 12.69 -2.48 9.04
C GLN A 159 13.95 -1.79 8.53
N TYR A 160 13.94 -0.45 8.46
CA TYR A 160 15.13 0.34 8.12
C TYR A 160 16.24 0.08 9.13
N ASN A 161 15.92 0.16 10.43
CA ASN A 161 16.88 -0.10 11.50
C ASN A 161 17.45 -1.52 11.42
N GLN A 162 16.63 -2.52 11.07
CA GLN A 162 17.08 -3.89 10.87
C GLN A 162 18.00 -4.01 9.66
N ALA A 163 17.65 -3.42 8.52
CA ALA A 163 18.48 -3.45 7.32
C ALA A 163 19.87 -2.82 7.56
N VAL A 164 19.94 -1.72 8.32
CA VAL A 164 21.21 -1.09 8.72
C VAL A 164 22.01 -2.00 9.67
N ARG A 165 21.35 -2.67 10.63
CA ARG A 165 22.03 -3.66 11.50
C ARG A 165 22.61 -4.82 10.68
N ASP A 166 21.83 -5.38 9.76
CA ASP A 166 22.25 -6.50 8.92
C ASP A 166 23.42 -6.10 8.01
N LEU A 167 23.38 -4.90 7.43
CA LEU A 167 24.51 -4.33 6.68
C LEU A 167 25.80 -4.34 7.50
N ASN A 168 25.74 -3.86 8.74
CA ASN A 168 26.91 -3.79 9.63
C ASN A 168 27.36 -5.17 10.11
N GLU A 169 26.44 -6.12 10.29
CA GLU A 169 26.77 -7.51 10.59
C GLU A 169 27.51 -8.16 9.43
N TRP A 170 27.00 -8.03 8.19
CA TRP A 170 27.65 -8.61 7.02
C TRP A 170 29.01 -7.98 6.72
N GLN A 171 29.23 -6.72 7.09
CA GLN A 171 30.57 -6.13 7.07
C GLN A 171 31.52 -6.85 8.02
N ARG A 172 31.11 -7.11 9.27
CA ARG A 172 31.92 -7.83 10.26
C ARG A 172 32.21 -9.26 9.82
N VAL A 173 31.21 -9.95 9.24
CA VAL A 173 31.39 -11.30 8.69
C VAL A 173 32.42 -11.29 7.55
N ALA A 174 32.35 -10.32 6.63
CA ALA A 174 33.32 -10.19 5.55
C ALA A 174 34.74 -9.97 6.08
N GLU A 175 34.92 -9.07 7.04
CA GLU A 175 36.22 -8.79 7.67
C GLU A 175 36.79 -10.03 8.39
N LEU A 176 35.95 -10.77 9.11
CA LEU A 176 36.35 -12.00 9.79
C LEU A 176 36.76 -13.10 8.79
N ALA A 177 36.02 -13.24 7.69
CA ALA A 177 36.33 -14.18 6.64
C ALA A 177 37.68 -13.87 5.98
N LEU A 178 37.96 -12.58 5.69
CA LEU A 178 39.26 -12.14 5.18
C LEU A 178 40.40 -12.45 6.16
N ARG A 179 40.23 -12.17 7.46
CA ARG A 179 41.23 -12.53 8.50
C ARG A 179 41.52 -14.03 8.57
N LYS A 180 40.57 -14.87 8.16
CA LYS A 180 40.71 -16.34 8.11
C LYS A 180 41.15 -16.85 6.73
N ASN A 181 41.55 -15.96 5.82
CA ASN A 181 41.93 -16.30 4.44
C ASN A 181 40.81 -17.03 3.65
N ARG A 182 39.54 -16.72 3.98
CA ARG A 182 38.34 -17.26 3.33
C ARG A 182 37.74 -16.22 2.40
N GLU A 183 38.43 -15.93 1.30
CA GLU A 183 38.00 -14.93 0.32
C GLU A 183 36.66 -15.26 -0.34
N ASP A 184 36.35 -16.56 -0.50
CA ASP A 184 35.06 -17.07 -0.95
C ASP A 184 33.92 -16.55 -0.07
N LEU A 185 34.03 -16.75 1.25
CA LEU A 185 33.02 -16.31 2.21
C LEU A 185 32.99 -14.79 2.37
N ALA A 186 34.13 -14.13 2.25
CA ALA A 186 34.20 -12.67 2.29
C ALA A 186 33.42 -12.03 1.14
N ARG A 187 33.55 -12.59 -0.07
CA ARG A 187 32.82 -12.11 -1.25
C ARG A 187 31.31 -12.27 -1.11
N GLU A 188 30.86 -13.43 -0.63
CA GLU A 188 29.44 -13.68 -0.37
C GLU A 188 28.86 -12.76 0.72
N ALA A 189 29.62 -12.52 1.79
CA ALA A 189 29.23 -11.59 2.84
C ALA A 189 29.12 -10.14 2.31
N LEU A 190 30.05 -9.70 1.46
CA LEU A 190 29.98 -8.39 0.81
C LEU A 190 28.79 -8.27 -0.15
N TYR A 191 28.46 -9.34 -0.89
CA TYR A 191 27.27 -9.36 -1.73
C TYR A 191 25.99 -9.18 -0.89
N LYS A 192 25.86 -9.90 0.22
CA LYS A 192 24.73 -9.72 1.14
C LYS A 192 24.69 -8.32 1.74
N LYS A 193 25.84 -7.77 2.15
CA LYS A 193 25.95 -6.39 2.63
C LYS A 193 25.41 -5.40 1.60
N LEU A 194 25.75 -5.56 0.32
CA LEU A 194 25.27 -4.69 -0.76
C LEU A 194 23.74 -4.73 -0.87
N ASN A 195 23.12 -5.91 -0.78
CA ASN A 195 21.67 -6.05 -0.82
C ASN A 195 20.98 -5.34 0.35
N TYR A 196 21.49 -5.50 1.57
CA TYR A 196 20.96 -4.78 2.74
C TYR A 196 21.20 -3.27 2.67
N LYS A 197 22.29 -2.83 2.05
CA LYS A 197 22.54 -1.41 1.77
C LYS A 197 21.49 -0.84 0.82
N GLN A 198 21.19 -1.54 -0.27
CA GLN A 198 20.16 -1.09 -1.21
C GLN A 198 18.79 -1.02 -0.53
N LYS A 199 18.45 -2.04 0.27
CA LYS A 199 17.22 -2.06 1.08
C LYS A 199 17.15 -0.90 2.07
N ALA A 200 18.24 -0.59 2.76
CA ALA A 200 18.28 0.52 3.71
C ALA A 200 18.10 1.88 3.01
N ILE A 201 18.69 2.09 1.83
CA ILE A 201 18.52 3.31 1.01
C ILE A 201 17.05 3.49 0.62
N GLU A 202 16.40 2.42 0.16
CA GLU A 202 14.99 2.44 -0.22
C GLU A 202 14.08 2.78 0.98
N LEU A 203 14.22 2.06 2.09
CA LEU A 203 13.44 2.30 3.30
C LEU A 203 13.67 3.71 3.87
N LYS A 204 14.90 4.24 3.76
CA LYS A 204 15.21 5.61 4.16
C LYS A 204 14.49 6.63 3.28
N SER A 205 14.48 6.43 1.96
CA SER A 205 13.74 7.29 1.05
C SER A 205 12.24 7.31 1.37
N HIS A 206 11.68 6.18 1.80
CA HIS A 206 10.29 6.12 2.23
C HIS A 206 10.04 6.90 3.52
N LEU A 207 10.91 6.75 4.53
CA LEU A 207 10.83 7.54 5.77
C LEU A 207 10.95 9.04 5.51
N ASP A 208 11.83 9.45 4.59
CA ASP A 208 12.00 10.87 4.23
C ASP A 208 10.75 11.46 3.60
N LYS A 209 10.08 10.70 2.73
CA LYS A 209 8.81 11.13 2.14
C LYS A 209 7.70 11.22 3.18
N LEU A 210 7.61 10.27 4.13
CA LEU A 210 6.67 10.37 5.25
C LEU A 210 6.93 11.60 6.12
N ALA A 211 8.21 11.93 6.38
CA ALA A 211 8.59 13.12 7.11
C ALA A 211 8.17 14.39 6.37
N GLN A 212 8.44 14.47 5.06
CA GLN A 212 8.03 15.61 4.23
C GLN A 212 6.51 15.78 4.23
N MET A 213 5.74 14.70 4.07
CA MET A 213 4.28 14.75 4.13
C MET A 213 3.77 15.25 5.49
N THR A 214 4.39 14.79 6.59
CA THR A 214 4.06 15.26 7.94
C THR A 214 4.31 16.76 8.08
N GLU A 215 5.44 17.24 7.56
CA GLU A 215 5.80 18.66 7.61
C GLU A 215 4.82 19.53 6.80
N THR A 216 4.45 19.10 5.59
CA THR A 216 3.45 19.80 4.75
C THR A 216 2.11 19.89 5.47
N LEU A 217 1.60 18.76 5.99
CA LEU A 217 0.34 18.71 6.74
C LEU A 217 0.33 19.65 7.95
N LEU A 218 1.43 19.70 8.71
CA LEU A 218 1.55 20.55 9.88
C LEU A 218 1.71 22.03 9.53
N LYS A 219 2.28 22.37 8.37
CA LYS A 219 2.36 23.75 7.88
C LYS A 219 0.98 24.24 7.47
N ASP A 220 0.26 23.46 6.66
CA ASP A 220 -1.06 23.82 6.16
C ASP A 220 -2.06 23.98 7.33
N ALA A 221 -1.96 23.11 8.34
CA ALA A 221 -2.75 23.22 9.57
C ALA A 221 -2.49 24.47 10.43
N LYS A 222 -1.32 25.12 10.29
CA LYS A 222 -0.96 26.36 11.00
C LYS A 222 -1.39 27.62 10.26
N VAL A 223 -1.71 27.51 8.98
CA VAL A 223 -2.17 28.62 8.13
C VAL A 223 -3.68 28.84 8.27
N LEU A 224 -4.40 27.87 8.86
CA LEU A 224 -5.82 27.92 9.24
C LEU A 224 -6.04 28.52 10.63
#